data_AF-A0A7W6IDU0-F1
#
_entry.id   AF-A0A7W6IDU0-F1
#
_cell.length_a   1.000
_cell.length_b   1.000
_cell.length_c   1.000
_cell.angle_alpha   90.00
_cell.angle_beta   90.00
_cell.angle_gamma   90.00
#
_symmetry.space_group_name_H-M   'P 1'
#
loop_
_entity.id
_entity.type
_entity.pdbx_description
1 polymer ?
#
loop_
_entity_poly.entity_id
_entity_poly.type
_entity_poly.pdbx_seq_one_letter_code
_entity_poly.pdbx_strand_id
1 'polypeptide(L)' 'MSLPKTHTFIAGVRCSELSAPWVIDGPITRLAFEAYIETQLAPTLHTGDVMILDNLAVHMPKLELLYHC' A
#
# COMPACT_ATOMS: atom_id res chain seq x y z
N MET A 1 9.70 -29.90 -10.83
CA MET A 1 8.81 -28.89 -11.42
C MET A 1 8.57 -27.83 -10.36
N SER A 2 9.08 -26.61 -10.51
CA SER A 2 8.86 -25.55 -9.53
C SER A 2 7.41 -25.06 -9.61
N LEU A 3 6.76 -24.86 -8.45
CA LEU A 3 5.45 -24.23 -8.40
C LEU A 3 5.51 -22.81 -9.01
N PRO A 4 4.43 -22.32 -9.65
CA PRO A 4 4.38 -20.94 -10.13
C PRO A 4 4.59 -19.96 -8.97
N LYS A 5 5.57 -19.05 -9.12
CA LYS A 5 5.86 -18.00 -8.15
C LYS A 5 5.10 -16.74 -8.56
N THR A 6 4.26 -16.22 -7.67
CA THR A 6 3.59 -14.93 -7.84
C THR A 6 4.33 -13.85 -7.06
N HIS A 7 4.26 -12.62 -7.54
CA HIS A 7 4.72 -11.44 -6.83
C HIS A 7 3.57 -10.42 -6.83
N THR A 8 3.42 -9.69 -5.73
CA THR A 8 2.53 -8.53 -5.65
C THR A 8 3.35 -7.27 -5.80
N PHE A 9 2.92 -6.38 -6.69
CA PHE A 9 3.45 -5.03 -6.79
C PHE A 9 2.41 -4.06 -6.24
N ILE A 10 2.82 -3.19 -5.33
CA ILE A 10 1.98 -2.15 -4.74
C ILE A 10 2.70 -0.80 -4.85
N ALA A 11 1.94 0.25 -5.15
CA ALA A 11 2.43 1.61 -5.27
C ALA A 11 1.27 2.61 -5.11
N GLY A 12 1.57 3.82 -4.67
CA GLY A 12 0.67 4.96 -4.81
C GLY A 12 0.71 5.50 -6.24
N VAL A 13 -0.44 5.89 -6.78
CA VAL A 13 -0.52 6.54 -8.10
C VAL A 13 -1.06 7.95 -7.92
N ARG A 14 -0.30 8.93 -8.40
CA ARG A 14 -0.66 10.35 -8.44
C ARG A 14 -0.77 10.80 -9.89
N CYS A 15 -1.38 11.96 -10.13
CA CYS A 15 -1.53 12.50 -11.50
C CYS A 15 -0.19 12.69 -12.24
N SER A 16 0.90 12.92 -11.50
CA SER A 16 2.22 13.20 -12.05
C SER A 16 3.22 12.05 -11.90
N GLU A 17 2.96 11.05 -11.05
CA GLU A 17 3.97 10.06 -10.68
C GLU A 17 3.43 8.78 -10.06
N LEU A 18 4.29 7.77 -10.07
CA LEU A 18 4.18 6.58 -9.24
C LEU A 18 5.00 6.80 -7.96
N SER A 19 4.37 6.66 -6.79
CA SER A 19 5.02 6.85 -5.49
C SER A 19 5.04 5.56 -4.67
N ALA A 20 5.94 5.49 -3.68
CA ALA A 20 6.02 4.39 -2.73
C ALA A 20 6.02 2.97 -3.35
N PRO A 21 6.80 2.66 -4.40
CA PRO A 21 6.74 1.34 -5.02
C PRO A 21 7.32 0.24 -4.11
N TRP A 22 6.66 -0.92 -4.04
CA TRP A 22 7.17 -2.10 -3.34
C TRP A 22 6.77 -3.41 -4.02
N VAL A 23 7.70 -4.38 -4.02
CA VAL A 23 7.49 -5.74 -4.55
C VAL A 23 7.51 -6.72 -3.38
N ILE A 24 6.49 -7.55 -3.31
CA ILE A 24 6.28 -8.55 -2.26
C ILE A 24 6.23 -9.93 -2.92
N ASP A 25 6.92 -10.90 -2.34
CA ASP A 25 6.82 -12.29 -2.76
C ASP A 25 5.45 -12.87 -2.33
N GLY A 26 4.66 -13.33 -3.30
CA GLY A 26 3.33 -13.88 -3.06
C GLY A 26 2.22 -12.83 -2.86
N PRO A 27 1.02 -13.26 -2.41
CA PRO A 27 -0.11 -12.37 -2.14
C PRO A 27 0.18 -11.41 -0.98
N ILE A 28 -0.31 -10.17 -1.09
CA ILE A 28 -0.22 -9.21 0.01
C ILE A 28 -1.04 -9.68 1.22
N THR A 29 -0.45 -9.56 2.40
CA THR A 29 -1.11 -9.82 3.69
C THR A 29 -1.44 -8.50 4.37
N ARG A 30 -2.33 -8.53 5.38
CA ARG A 30 -2.60 -7.35 6.19
C ARG A 30 -1.34 -6.78 6.85
N LEU A 31 -0.47 -7.63 7.42
CA LEU A 31 0.77 -7.18 8.05
C LEU A 31 1.71 -6.52 7.03
N ALA A 32 1.84 -7.10 5.84
CA ALA A 32 2.62 -6.49 4.76
C ALA A 32 2.02 -5.15 4.32
N PHE A 33 0.68 -5.05 4.24
CA PHE A 33 0.01 -3.80 3.90
C PHE A 33 0.20 -2.72 4.98
N GLU A 34 0.09 -3.06 6.27
CA GLU A 34 0.37 -2.12 7.38
C GLU A 34 1.83 -1.62 7.32
N ALA A 35 2.79 -2.53 7.10
CA ALA A 35 4.19 -2.16 6.91
C ALA A 35 4.41 -1.26 5.68
N TYR A 36 3.71 -1.53 4.58
CA TYR A 36 3.73 -0.69 3.39
C TYR A 36 3.23 0.74 3.69
N ILE A 37 2.13 0.88 4.43
CA ILE A 37 1.59 2.17 4.83
C ILE A 37 2.62 2.95 5.64
N GLU A 38 3.17 2.34 6.69
CA GLU A 38 4.10 3.02 7.61
C GLU A 38 5.44 3.37 6.96
N THR A 39 6.01 2.44 6.18
CA THR A 39 7.40 2.55 5.73
C THR A 39 7.55 3.14 4.33
N GLN A 40 6.56 2.92 3.45
CA GLN A 40 6.65 3.36 2.05
C GLN A 40 5.68 4.47 1.74
N LEU A 41 4.40 4.33 2.09
CA LEU A 41 3.38 5.29 1.66
C LEU A 41 3.38 6.58 2.48
N ALA A 42 3.28 6.48 3.81
CA ALA A 42 3.15 7.64 4.70
C ALA A 42 4.27 8.69 4.51
N PRO A 43 5.55 8.32 4.30
CA PRO A 43 6.61 9.30 4.02
C PRO A 43 6.41 10.10 2.72
N THR A 44 5.54 9.66 1.82
CA THR A 44 5.24 10.32 0.53
C THR A 44 3.96 11.14 0.57
N LEU A 45 3.22 11.12 1.69
CA LEU A 45 1.96 11.85 1.84
C LEU A 45 2.20 13.25 2.38
N HIS A 46 1.41 14.19 1.91
CA HIS A 46 1.34 15.56 2.41
C HIS A 46 -0.04 15.82 3.00
N THR A 47 -0.12 16.81 3.89
CA THR A 47 -1.41 17.29 4.41
C THR A 47 -2.35 17.66 3.26
N GLY A 48 -3.58 17.17 3.29
CA GLY A 48 -4.61 17.34 2.26
C GLY A 48 -4.59 16.30 1.14
N ASP A 49 -3.66 15.35 1.13
CA ASP A 49 -3.70 14.22 0.20
C ASP A 49 -4.89 13.31 0.48
N VAL A 50 -5.62 12.94 -0.58
CA VAL A 50 -6.74 12.00 -0.49
C VAL A 50 -6.30 10.64 -1.02
N MET A 51 -6.37 9.63 -0.15
CA MET A 51 -6.17 8.25 -0.55
C MET A 51 -7.47 7.61 -1.02
N ILE A 52 -7.40 6.99 -2.20
CA ILE A 52 -8.47 6.15 -2.74
C ILE A 52 -7.91 4.73 -2.85
N LEU A 53 -8.57 3.80 -2.18
CA LEU A 53 -8.25 2.37 -2.20
C LEU A 53 -9.52 1.60 -2.57
N ASP A 54 -9.38 0.42 -3.16
CA ASP A 54 -10.51 -0.49 -3.33
C ASP A 54 -10.88 -1.16 -1.99
N ASN A 55 -12.05 -1.81 -1.97
CA ASN A 55 -12.65 -2.37 -0.76
C ASN A 55 -12.10 -3.76 -0.39
N LEU A 56 -10.79 -3.96 -0.48
CA LEU A 56 -10.15 -5.22 -0.10
C LEU A 56 -10.00 -5.29 1.43
N ALA A 57 -10.23 -6.47 2.03
CA ALA A 57 -10.17 -6.63 3.49
C ALA A 57 -8.80 -6.26 4.10
N VAL A 58 -7.72 -6.38 3.33
CA VAL A 58 -6.37 -5.96 3.75
C VAL A 58 -6.23 -4.43 3.83
N HIS A 59 -7.07 -3.69 3.10
CA HIS A 59 -7.17 -2.22 3.12
C HIS A 59 -8.01 -1.69 4.28
N MET A 60 -8.48 -2.57 5.17
CA MET A 60 -9.08 -2.20 6.46
C MET A 60 -8.11 -2.40 7.66
N PRO A 61 -6.94 -1.72 7.71
CA PRO A 61 -6.21 -1.58 8.96
C PRO A 61 -7.04 -0.85 10.03
N LYS A 62 -6.59 -0.91 11.29
CA LYS A 62 -7.02 0.06 12.33
C LYS A 62 -6.52 1.45 11.92
N LEU A 63 -7.16 2.06 10.94
CA LEU A 63 -6.79 3.37 10.41
C LEU A 63 -7.32 4.45 11.35
N GLU A 64 -6.58 4.78 12.40
CA GLU A 64 -6.67 6.13 13.00
C GLU A 64 -5.62 7.07 12.39
N LEU A 65 -4.68 6.55 11.58
CA LEU A 65 -3.50 7.30 11.13
C LEU A 65 -3.63 8.01 9.77
N LEU A 66 -4.69 7.76 8.99
CA LEU A 66 -4.86 8.37 7.64
C LEU A 66 -6.14 9.20 7.49
N TYR A 67 -6.94 9.39 8.54
CA TYR A 67 -8.13 10.24 8.46
C TYR A 67 -7.80 11.74 8.57
N HIS A 68 -6.57 12.12 8.90
CA HIS A 68 -6.18 13.51 9.21
C HIS A 68 -4.81 13.93 8.62
N CYS A 69 -4.36 13.31 7.53
CA CYS A 69 -3.55 14.08 6.58
C CYS A 69 -4.44 15.11 5.92
#